data_AF-A0A6I2Y5M7-F1
#
_entry.id   AF-A0A6I2Y5M7-F1
#
_cell.length_a   1.000
_cell.length_b   1.000
_cell.length_c   1.000
_cell.angle_alpha   90.00
_cell.angle_beta   90.00
_cell.angle_gamma   90.00
#
_symmetry.space_group_name_H-M   'P 1'
#
loop_
_entity.id
_entity.type
_entity.pdbx_description
1 polymer ?
#
loop_
_entity_poly.entity_id
_entity_poly.type
_entity_poly.pdbx_seq_one_letter_code
_entity_poly.pdbx_strand_id
1 'polypeptide(L)'
;AVVIDTTAQVAANPDFCLDVSDIKEWEAANGAIPKGAWLLYRTGWSKYGDDAAAYANADENGPHTPGLTPAAARYLAEETEILGMGVETVGTDAGGAFGFDPPFPCHTMLMGANKYGVTQLRNLHLLPVTGAVVIVAPLPIVKGSGSPCRVLALVNK
;
A
#
# COMPACT_ATOMS: atom_id res chain seq x y z
N ALA A 1 -3.34 12.84 -0.44
CA ALA A 1 -2.67 11.56 -0.18
C ALA A 1 -1.53 11.80 0.78
N VAL A 2 -1.17 10.75 1.51
CA VAL A 2 0.01 10.71 2.39
C VAL A 2 0.95 9.61 1.89
N VAL A 3 2.25 9.81 2.06
CA VAL A 3 3.27 8.82 1.69
C VAL A 3 3.98 8.37 2.95
N ILE A 4 3.86 7.08 3.26
CA ILE A 4 4.63 6.42 4.33
C ILE A 4 5.80 5.71 3.65
N ASP A 5 7.01 6.21 3.89
CA ASP A 5 8.25 5.69 3.31
C ASP A 5 8.92 4.71 4.27
N THR A 6 9.00 3.45 3.85
CA THR A 6 9.69 2.37 4.56
C THR A 6 10.80 1.74 3.72
N THR A 7 11.30 2.48 2.71
CA THR A 7 12.32 1.97 1.78
C THR A 7 13.56 1.42 2.48
N ALA A 8 14.00 2.04 3.58
CA ALA A 8 15.15 1.58 4.35
C ALA A 8 14.86 0.25 5.08
N GLN A 9 13.69 0.15 5.71
CA GLN A 9 13.22 -1.04 6.42
C GLN A 9 13.04 -2.21 5.43
N VAL A 10 12.41 -1.95 4.28
CA VAL A 10 12.17 -2.95 3.23
C VAL A 10 13.48 -3.39 2.56
N ALA A 11 14.45 -2.48 2.39
CA ALA A 11 15.77 -2.85 1.88
C ALA A 11 16.54 -3.78 2.83
N ALA A 12 16.31 -3.66 4.14
CA ALA A 12 16.90 -4.53 5.15
C ALA A 12 16.11 -5.85 5.33
N ASN A 13 14.79 -5.81 5.12
CA ASN A 13 13.90 -6.95 5.24
C ASN A 13 12.77 -6.88 4.19
N PRO A 14 12.80 -7.71 3.13
CA PRO A 14 11.75 -7.71 2.11
C PRO A 14 10.37 -8.11 2.65
N ASP A 15 10.30 -8.76 3.82
CA ASP A 15 9.04 -9.12 4.51
C ASP A 15 8.57 -8.06 5.50
N PHE A 16 9.15 -6.86 5.50
CA PHE A 16 8.76 -5.80 6.42
C PHE A 16 7.27 -5.45 6.29
N CYS A 17 6.55 -5.61 7.39
CA CYS A 17 5.14 -5.30 7.49
C CYS A 17 4.96 -4.02 8.30
N LEU A 18 4.36 -3.00 7.70
CA LEU A 18 3.99 -1.76 8.38
C LEU A 18 2.99 -2.07 9.48
N ASP A 19 3.28 -1.65 10.70
CA ASP A 19 2.43 -1.85 11.87
C ASP A 19 1.75 -0.55 12.34
N VAL A 20 0.83 -0.67 13.30
CA VAL A 20 0.12 0.47 13.89
C VAL A 20 1.09 1.48 14.50
N SER A 21 2.17 1.03 15.14
CA SER A 21 3.19 1.91 15.71
C SER A 21 3.86 2.77 14.65
N ASP A 22 4.22 2.20 13.50
CA ASP A 22 4.85 2.94 12.41
C ASP A 22 3.91 4.02 11.86
N ILE A 23 2.63 3.70 11.73
CA ILE A 23 1.61 4.67 11.29
C ILE A 23 1.50 5.80 12.32
N LYS A 24 1.51 5.48 13.62
CA LYS A 24 1.41 6.49 14.69
C LYS A 24 2.66 7.37 14.79
N GLU A 25 3.84 6.79 14.60
CA GLU A 25 5.09 7.55 14.52
C GLU A 25 5.08 8.49 13.31
N TRP A 26 4.60 8.00 12.16
CA TRP A 26 4.42 8.84 10.98
C TRP A 26 3.43 9.99 11.25
N GLU A 27 2.28 9.73 11.89
CA GLU A 27 1.30 10.77 12.24
C GLU A 27 1.87 11.79 13.23
N ALA A 28 2.69 11.36 14.19
CA ALA A 28 3.34 12.26 15.14
C ALA A 28 4.30 13.23 14.45
N ALA A 29 4.99 12.79 13.40
CA ALA A 29 5.94 13.61 12.65
C ALA A 29 5.28 14.48 11.56
N ASN A 30 4.17 14.02 10.97
CA ASN A 30 3.61 14.62 9.74
C ASN A 30 2.18 15.15 9.89
N GLY A 31 1.57 14.96 11.06
CA GLY A 31 0.17 15.24 11.34
C GLY A 31 -0.75 14.05 11.04
N ALA A 32 -1.99 14.15 11.52
CA ALA A 32 -3.00 13.11 11.33
C ALA A 32 -3.27 12.85 9.84
N ILE A 33 -3.55 11.59 9.49
CA ILE A 33 -3.92 11.24 8.12
C ILE A 33 -5.27 11.89 7.78
N PRO A 34 -5.37 12.73 6.73
CA PRO A 34 -6.61 13.39 6.40
C PRO A 34 -7.72 12.41 6.00
N LYS A 35 -8.96 12.71 6.39
CA LYS A 35 -10.15 12.02 5.91
C LYS A 35 -10.18 11.96 4.37
N GLY A 36 -10.47 10.78 3.83
CA GLY A 36 -10.54 10.54 2.39
C GLY A 36 -9.18 10.56 1.68
N ALA A 37 -8.06 10.57 2.41
CA ALA A 37 -6.75 10.48 1.79
C ALA A 37 -6.46 9.04 1.33
N TRP A 38 -5.72 8.92 0.22
CA TRP A 38 -4.94 7.72 -0.06
C TRP A 38 -3.75 7.64 0.89
N LEU A 39 -3.53 6.47 1.48
CA LEU A 39 -2.26 6.10 2.13
C LEU A 39 -1.41 5.36 1.09
N LEU A 40 -0.31 5.97 0.67
CA LEU A 40 0.63 5.39 -0.29
C LEU A 40 1.82 4.80 0.47
N TYR A 41 1.97 3.48 0.39
CA TYR A 41 3.03 2.74 1.05
C TYR A 41 4.23 2.64 0.12
N ARG A 42 5.22 3.52 0.35
CA ARG A 42 6.44 3.60 -0.45
C ARG A 42 7.48 2.65 0.13
N THR A 43 7.78 1.61 -0.65
CA THR A 43 8.68 0.52 -0.26
C THR A 43 9.92 0.46 -1.15
N GLY A 44 9.91 1.18 -2.28
CA GLY A 44 10.97 1.11 -3.29
C GLY A 44 10.91 -0.16 -4.15
N TRP A 45 9.85 -0.96 -4.03
CA TRP A 45 9.66 -2.20 -4.78
C TRP A 45 9.53 -1.97 -6.28
N SER A 46 9.06 -0.80 -6.69
CA SER A 46 8.88 -0.44 -8.11
C SER A 46 10.17 -0.51 -8.93
N LYS A 47 11.35 -0.48 -8.29
CA LYS A 47 12.65 -0.66 -8.98
C LYS A 47 12.81 -2.04 -9.62
N TYR A 48 12.09 -3.05 -9.14
CA TYR A 48 12.12 -4.40 -9.69
C TYR A 48 11.11 -4.60 -10.83
N GLY A 49 10.34 -3.57 -11.21
CA GLY A 49 9.19 -3.71 -12.11
C GLY A 49 9.50 -4.22 -13.53
N ASP A 50 10.76 -4.20 -13.95
CA ASP A 50 11.21 -4.71 -15.26
C ASP A 50 11.87 -6.12 -15.17
N ASP A 51 11.96 -6.70 -13.97
CA ASP A 51 12.44 -8.06 -13.70
C ASP A 51 11.36 -8.86 -12.97
N ALA A 52 10.68 -9.75 -13.69
CA ALA A 52 9.57 -10.52 -13.14
C ALA A 52 9.97 -11.42 -11.95
N ALA A 53 11.18 -11.98 -11.97
CA ALA A 53 11.65 -12.86 -10.90
C ALA A 53 11.98 -12.05 -9.64
N ALA A 54 12.71 -10.94 -9.81
CA ALA A 54 13.02 -10.04 -8.70
C ALA A 54 11.77 -9.34 -8.13
N TYR A 55 10.78 -9.02 -8.98
CA TYR A 55 9.54 -8.39 -8.55
C TYR A 55 8.64 -9.34 -7.75
N ALA A 56 8.56 -10.61 -8.15
CA ALA A 56 7.84 -11.65 -7.43
C ALA A 56 8.55 -12.04 -6.12
N ASN A 57 9.89 -12.02 -6.13
CA ASN A 57 10.77 -12.34 -5.01
C ASN A 57 10.33 -13.59 -4.23
N ALA A 58 10.13 -14.70 -4.94
CA ALA A 58 9.59 -15.92 -4.36
C ALA A 58 10.63 -17.03 -4.27
N ASP A 59 10.53 -17.82 -3.21
CA ASP A 59 11.28 -19.07 -3.00
C ASP A 59 10.31 -20.27 -2.82
N GLU A 60 10.80 -21.41 -2.29
CA GLU A 60 9.96 -22.58 -2.00
C GLU A 60 8.82 -22.34 -1.00
N ASN A 61 8.90 -21.32 -0.16
CA ASN A 61 7.93 -20.95 0.87
C ASN A 61 6.93 -19.88 0.40
N GLY A 62 7.15 -19.29 -0.78
CA GLY A 62 6.26 -18.31 -1.38
C GLY A 62 6.94 -16.95 -1.63
N PRO A 63 6.15 -15.90 -1.92
CA PRO A 63 6.68 -14.57 -2.21
C PRO A 63 7.08 -13.82 -0.93
N HIS A 64 8.19 -13.10 -0.99
CA HIS A 64 8.73 -12.26 0.07
C HIS A 64 8.60 -10.79 -0.33
N THR A 65 7.47 -10.18 -0.01
CA THR A 65 7.19 -8.77 -0.34
C THR A 65 6.57 -8.06 0.84
N PRO A 66 6.83 -6.75 1.02
CA PRO A 66 6.33 -6.01 2.16
C PRO A 66 4.82 -5.86 2.12
N GLY A 67 4.21 -5.59 3.27
CA GLY A 67 2.77 -5.37 3.38
C GLY A 67 2.36 -4.72 4.70
N LEU A 68 1.15 -5.04 5.17
CA LEU A 68 0.64 -4.62 6.47
C LEU A 68 0.63 -5.79 7.45
N THR A 69 0.82 -5.50 8.73
CA THR A 69 0.41 -6.44 9.78
C THR A 69 -1.14 -6.57 9.81
N PRO A 70 -1.70 -7.67 10.33
CA PRO A 70 -3.14 -7.77 10.55
C PRO A 70 -3.69 -6.65 11.45
N ALA A 71 -2.90 -6.20 12.44
CA ALA A 71 -3.26 -5.11 13.33
C ALA A 71 -3.33 -3.77 12.59
N ALA A 72 -2.35 -3.46 11.73
CA ALA A 72 -2.37 -2.27 10.90
C ALA A 72 -3.51 -2.28 9.88
N ALA A 73 -3.78 -3.42 9.24
CA ALA A 73 -4.93 -3.57 8.34
C ALA A 73 -6.25 -3.28 9.07
N ARG A 74 -6.43 -3.84 10.27
CA ARG A 74 -7.61 -3.56 11.11
C ARG A 74 -7.71 -2.09 11.49
N TYR A 75 -6.64 -1.53 12.02
CA TYR A 75 -6.59 -0.13 12.43
C TYR A 75 -6.93 0.81 11.26
N LEU A 76 -6.32 0.59 10.09
CA LEU A 76 -6.61 1.37 8.90
C LEU A 76 -8.05 1.17 8.42
N ALA A 77 -8.64 -0.01 8.56
CA ALA A 77 -10.02 -0.28 8.18
C ALA A 77 -11.04 0.39 9.12
N GLU A 78 -10.86 0.23 10.43
CA GLU A 78 -11.87 0.54 11.46
C GLU A 78 -11.68 1.94 12.09
N GLU A 79 -10.43 2.37 12.28
CA GLU A 79 -10.10 3.55 13.10
C GLU A 79 -9.67 4.77 12.27
N THR A 80 -9.63 4.64 10.94
CA THR A 80 -9.28 5.75 10.05
C THR A 80 -10.33 5.95 8.97
N GLU A 81 -10.37 7.15 8.40
CA GLU A 81 -11.26 7.48 7.28
C GLU A 81 -10.49 7.55 5.94
N ILE A 82 -9.39 6.79 5.79
CA ILE A 82 -8.69 6.74 4.50
C ILE A 82 -9.60 6.21 3.40
N LEU A 83 -9.39 6.71 2.19
CA LEU A 83 -10.09 6.28 0.98
C LEU A 83 -9.64 4.88 0.54
N GLY A 84 -8.35 4.59 0.73
CA GLY A 84 -7.75 3.34 0.29
C GLY A 84 -6.24 3.35 0.44
N MET A 85 -5.64 2.21 0.10
CA MET A 85 -4.19 1.99 0.16
C MET A 85 -3.60 1.82 -1.23
N GLY A 86 -2.45 2.45 -1.45
CA GLY A 86 -1.62 2.26 -2.64
C GLY A 86 -0.29 1.61 -2.33
N VAL A 87 0.13 0.62 -3.10
CA VAL A 87 1.40 -0.10 -2.92
C VAL A 87 2.19 -0.21 -4.22
N GLU A 88 3.50 -0.44 -4.10
CA GLU A 88 4.39 -0.69 -5.26
C GLU A 88 4.46 -2.18 -5.65
N THR A 89 4.01 -3.09 -4.78
CA THR A 89 4.02 -4.55 -4.92
C THR A 89 2.87 -5.07 -5.79
N VAL A 90 2.89 -6.37 -6.11
CA VAL A 90 1.87 -7.04 -6.94
C VAL A 90 0.47 -6.98 -6.31
N GLY A 91 0.39 -7.13 -4.99
CA GLY A 91 -0.83 -7.08 -4.18
C GLY A 91 -0.67 -6.13 -3.00
N THR A 92 -1.78 -5.68 -2.43
CA THR A 92 -1.80 -4.80 -1.24
C THR A 92 -1.30 -5.48 0.03
N ASP A 93 -1.37 -6.81 0.08
CA ASP A 93 -0.88 -7.63 1.19
C ASP A 93 0.59 -8.01 1.02
N ALA A 94 1.22 -8.37 2.15
CA ALA A 94 2.55 -8.97 2.16
C ALA A 94 2.56 -10.29 1.38
N GLY A 95 3.70 -10.67 0.83
CA GLY A 95 3.82 -11.91 0.05
C GLY A 95 3.47 -13.15 0.89
N GLY A 96 3.92 -13.18 2.15
CA GLY A 96 3.60 -14.21 3.14
C GLY A 96 2.19 -14.11 3.76
N ALA A 97 1.33 -13.18 3.33
CA ALA A 97 0.06 -12.91 4.01
C ALA A 97 -0.97 -14.04 3.93
N PHE A 98 -0.75 -15.07 3.11
CA PHE A 98 -1.56 -16.30 3.13
C PHE A 98 -1.42 -17.05 4.46
N GLY A 99 -0.32 -16.86 5.19
CA GLY A 99 -0.09 -17.45 6.51
C GLY A 99 -0.55 -16.57 7.68
N PHE A 100 -1.13 -15.41 7.41
CA PHE A 100 -1.64 -14.51 8.46
C PHE A 100 -3.03 -14.96 8.95
N ASP A 101 -3.46 -14.41 10.08
CA ASP A 101 -4.81 -14.61 10.62
C ASP A 101 -5.54 -13.26 10.79
N PRO A 102 -6.55 -12.95 9.95
CA PRO A 102 -6.99 -13.71 8.78
C PRO A 102 -5.97 -13.61 7.62
N PRO A 103 -6.01 -14.55 6.65
CA PRO A 103 -5.16 -14.49 5.48
C PRO A 103 -5.52 -13.27 4.62
N PHE A 104 -4.50 -12.61 4.05
CA PHE A 104 -4.64 -11.40 3.25
C PHE A 104 -5.46 -10.29 3.96
N PRO A 105 -5.04 -9.84 5.16
CA PRO A 105 -5.84 -8.95 5.99
C PRO A 105 -6.11 -7.59 5.35
N CYS A 106 -5.25 -7.09 4.46
CA CYS A 106 -5.55 -5.86 3.73
C CYS A 106 -6.73 -6.06 2.78
N HIS A 107 -6.75 -7.12 1.97
CA HIS A 107 -7.91 -7.45 1.15
C HIS A 107 -9.16 -7.67 2.01
N THR A 108 -9.07 -8.48 3.06
CA THR A 108 -10.24 -8.80 3.89
C THR A 108 -10.79 -7.59 4.63
N MET A 109 -9.94 -6.81 5.31
CA MET A 109 -10.38 -5.76 6.22
C MET A 109 -10.59 -4.42 5.51
N LEU A 110 -9.64 -3.96 4.68
CA LEU A 110 -9.82 -2.66 4.01
C LEU A 110 -10.94 -2.73 2.98
N MET A 111 -10.96 -3.75 2.10
CA MET A 111 -12.05 -3.88 1.13
C MET A 111 -13.37 -4.25 1.80
N GLY A 112 -13.32 -5.03 2.88
CA GLY A 112 -14.49 -5.30 3.73
C GLY A 112 -15.09 -4.04 4.37
N ALA A 113 -14.25 -3.04 4.68
CA ALA A 113 -14.67 -1.71 5.13
C ALA A 113 -14.98 -0.74 3.97
N ASN A 114 -15.19 -1.26 2.75
CA ASN A 114 -15.49 -0.48 1.55
C ASN A 114 -14.41 0.55 1.18
N LYS A 115 -13.14 0.22 1.44
CA LYS A 115 -11.96 0.99 1.03
C LYS A 115 -11.30 0.37 -0.18
N TYR A 116 -10.52 1.16 -0.90
CA TYR A 116 -9.93 0.74 -2.18
C TYR A 116 -8.48 0.28 -2.04
N GLY A 117 -8.05 -0.57 -2.97
CA GLY A 117 -6.65 -0.94 -3.17
C GLY A 117 -6.16 -0.51 -4.55
N VAL A 118 -4.92 -0.01 -4.63
CA VAL A 118 -4.22 0.19 -5.90
C VAL A 118 -2.81 -0.38 -5.79
N THR A 119 -2.43 -1.21 -6.75
CA THR A 119 -1.18 -1.97 -6.69
C THR A 119 -0.25 -1.54 -7.82
N GLN A 120 1.00 -2.02 -7.76
CA GLN A 120 2.01 -1.80 -8.80
C GLN A 120 2.24 -0.32 -9.13
N LEU A 121 2.08 0.56 -8.14
CA LEU A 121 2.42 1.97 -8.29
C LEU A 121 3.93 2.13 -8.54
N ARG A 122 4.28 3.18 -9.28
CA ARG A 122 5.67 3.61 -9.49
C ARG A 122 5.81 5.09 -9.14
N ASN A 123 7.06 5.53 -8.98
CA ASN A 123 7.40 6.94 -8.78
C ASN A 123 6.87 7.57 -7.47
N LEU A 124 6.58 6.76 -6.45
CA LEU A 124 6.18 7.29 -5.14
C LEU A 124 7.28 8.16 -4.50
N HIS A 125 8.55 7.94 -4.86
CA HIS A 125 9.68 8.77 -4.44
C HIS A 125 9.64 10.22 -4.99
N LEU A 126 8.79 10.51 -5.98
CA LEU A 126 8.60 11.87 -6.50
C LEU A 126 7.49 12.64 -5.76
N LEU A 127 6.76 11.99 -4.85
CA LEU A 127 5.65 12.61 -4.14
C LEU A 127 6.12 13.23 -2.82
N PRO A 128 5.57 14.39 -2.43
CA PRO A 128 5.76 14.91 -1.08
C PRO A 128 5.10 13.98 -0.05
N VAL A 129 5.56 14.05 1.20
CA VAL A 129 5.02 13.26 2.31
C VAL A 129 3.52 13.48 2.50
N THR A 130 3.05 14.72 2.32
CA THR A 130 1.63 15.10 2.34
C THR A 130 1.29 16.09 1.22
N GLY A 131 0.01 16.26 0.92
CA GLY A 131 -0.49 17.30 0.02
C GLY A 131 -0.64 16.91 -1.46
N ALA A 132 -0.17 15.73 -1.88
CA ALA A 132 -0.41 15.23 -3.23
C ALA A 132 -1.89 14.88 -3.45
N VAL A 133 -2.46 15.24 -4.61
CA VAL A 133 -3.79 14.77 -5.05
C VAL A 133 -3.59 13.58 -5.99
N VAL A 134 -4.18 12.43 -5.66
CA VAL A 134 -4.03 11.20 -6.44
C VAL A 134 -5.32 10.92 -7.20
N ILE A 135 -5.20 10.71 -8.51
CA ILE A 135 -6.30 10.39 -9.41
C ILE A 135 -6.20 8.90 -9.74
N VAL A 136 -7.17 8.13 -9.26
CA VAL A 136 -7.35 6.70 -9.56
C VAL A 136 -8.71 6.53 -10.22
N ALA A 137 -8.74 6.38 -11.54
CA ALA A 137 -9.96 6.23 -12.32
C ALA A 137 -10.00 4.84 -12.98
N PRO A 138 -10.65 3.85 -12.36
CA PRO A 138 -10.81 2.53 -12.95
C PRO A 138 -11.75 2.57 -14.17
N LEU A 139 -11.61 1.57 -15.05
CA LEU A 139 -12.53 1.37 -16.18
C LEU A 139 -13.94 1.04 -15.65
N PRO A 140 -15.01 1.56 -16.28
CA PRO A 140 -16.39 1.31 -15.86
C PRO A 140 -16.88 -0.07 -16.31
N ILE A 141 -16.23 -1.13 -15.82
CA ILE A 141 -16.56 -2.52 -16.13
C ILE A 141 -17.84 -2.92 -15.38
N VAL A 142 -18.83 -3.45 -16.10
CA VAL A 142 -20.10 -3.90 -15.51
C VAL A 142 -19.83 -5.00 -14.48
N LYS A 143 -20.16 -4.72 -13.21
CA LYS A 143 -19.87 -5.60 -12.05
C LYS A 143 -18.37 -5.94 -11.89
N GLY A 144 -17.48 -5.06 -12.35
CA GLY A 144 -16.03 -5.25 -12.23
C GLY A 144 -15.57 -5.22 -10.78
N SER A 145 -14.72 -6.17 -10.41
CA SER A 145 -14.03 -6.18 -9.11
C SER A 145 -12.80 -5.28 -9.08
N GLY A 146 -12.29 -4.88 -10.25
CA GLY A 146 -11.13 -4.03 -10.42
C GLY A 146 -10.81 -3.81 -11.90
N SER A 147 -9.82 -2.97 -12.18
CA SER A 147 -9.34 -2.72 -13.56
C SER A 147 -7.93 -2.12 -13.53
N PRO A 148 -7.14 -2.28 -14.61
CA PRO A 148 -5.97 -1.43 -14.80
C PRO A 148 -6.41 0.04 -14.86
N CYS A 149 -5.59 0.94 -14.32
CA CYS A 149 -5.85 2.37 -14.38
C CYS A 149 -4.56 3.16 -14.58
N ARG A 150 -4.69 4.35 -15.17
CA ARG A 150 -3.58 5.30 -15.26
C ARG A 150 -3.62 6.20 -14.02
N VAL A 151 -2.89 5.79 -12.98
CA VAL A 151 -2.78 6.60 -11.75
C VAL A 151 -1.93 7.83 -12.03
N LEU A 152 -2.45 9.01 -11.67
CA LEU A 152 -1.76 10.28 -11.78
C LEU A 152 -1.71 10.96 -10.41
N ALA A 153 -0.66 11.75 -10.17
CA ALA A 153 -0.55 12.58 -8.98
C ALA A 153 -0.34 14.05 -9.39
N LEU A 154 -1.13 14.95 -8.80
CA LEU A 154 -0.89 16.39 -8.85
C LEU A 154 -0.10 16.77 -7.61
N VAL A 155 1.03 17.42 -7.82
CA VAL A 155 1.93 17.90 -6.77
C VAL A 155 2.13 19.39 -6.94
N ASN A 156 2.10 20.13 -5.83
CA ASN A 156 2.48 21.54 -5.84
C ASN A 156 4.00 21.64 -5.98
N LYS A 157 4.46 22.66 -6.72
CA LYS A 157 5.86 23.01 -6.84
C LYS A 157 6.34 23.76 -5.61
#